data_AF-A0A7J9VHD0-F1
#
_entry.id   AF-A0A7J9VHD0-F1
#
_cell.length_a   1.000
_cell.length_b   1.000
_cell.length_c   1.000
_cell.angle_alpha   90.00
_cell.angle_beta   90.00
_cell.angle_gamma   90.00
#
_symmetry.space_group_name_H-M   'P 1'
#
loop_
_entity.id
_entity.type
_entity.pdbx_description
1 polymer ?
#
loop_
_entity_poly.entity_id
_entity_poly.type
_entity_poly.pdbx_seq_one_letter_code
_entity_poly.pdbx_strand_id
1 'polypeptide(L)'
;MTRTIRAARGSALTARNWQAEAALRMLHNNLDPEVAERPEDLVVYGGTGKAARNWASFDALTRELSTLDVDETLLVQSGKPVGVLRTHEWAPRVLLANSNLVPDWATWPEFRRLDALGLTMYGQMTAGSWIYIGTQGILQGTYETFAAVAEKLARSRQRDGHGHS
;
A
#
# COMPACT_ATOMS: atom_id res chain seq x y z
N MET A 1 7.58 24.59 -4.45
CA MET A 1 8.08 23.90 -3.24
C MET A 1 7.50 22.51 -3.23
N THR A 2 8.34 21.47 -3.18
CA THR A 2 7.88 20.07 -3.11
C THR A 2 7.42 19.78 -1.69
N ARG A 3 6.23 19.18 -1.53
CA ARG A 3 5.65 18.86 -0.22
C ARG A 3 6.36 17.63 0.35
N THR A 4 6.96 17.77 1.52
CA THR A 4 7.54 16.63 2.25
C THR A 4 6.52 16.06 3.22
N ILE A 5 6.18 14.78 3.06
CA ILE A 5 5.28 14.05 3.95
C ILE A 5 6.10 13.16 4.87
N ARG A 6 5.76 13.13 6.16
CA ARG A 6 6.28 12.15 7.12
C ARG A 6 5.19 11.76 8.08
N ALA A 7 5.25 10.53 8.56
CA ALA A 7 4.32 10.04 9.56
C ALA A 7 4.60 10.68 10.93
N ALA A 8 3.54 11.01 11.67
CA ALA A 8 3.65 11.52 13.03
C ALA A 8 4.35 10.49 13.95
N ARG A 9 5.01 10.99 14.99
CA ARG A 9 5.81 10.19 15.93
C ARG A 9 5.35 10.47 17.37
N GLY A 10 5.67 9.57 18.29
CA GLY A 10 5.28 9.68 19.70
C GLY A 10 3.81 9.30 19.96
N SER A 11 3.36 9.57 21.20
CA SER A 11 2.05 9.15 21.72
C SER A 11 0.92 10.17 21.50
N ALA A 12 1.23 11.38 21.06
CA ALA A 12 0.22 12.40 20.76
C ALA A 12 -0.59 12.00 19.52
N LEU A 13 -1.92 12.07 19.62
CA LEU A 13 -2.83 11.78 18.52
C LEU A 13 -3.09 13.02 17.67
N THR A 14 -3.19 12.83 16.35
CA THR A 14 -3.67 13.83 15.39
C THR A 14 -5.09 13.51 14.90
N ALA A 15 -5.48 12.23 14.91
CA ALA A 15 -6.83 11.73 14.71
C ALA A 15 -7.58 11.53 16.05
N ARG A 16 -8.89 11.26 15.98
CA ARG A 16 -9.73 11.07 17.18
C ARG A 16 -9.45 9.80 17.98
N ASN A 17 -8.86 8.78 17.34
CA ASN A 17 -8.57 7.48 17.96
C ASN A 17 -7.36 6.81 17.33
N TRP A 18 -6.77 5.83 18.03
CA TRP A 18 -5.56 5.15 17.59
C TRP A 18 -5.71 4.34 16.30
N GLN A 19 -6.90 3.81 16.00
CA GLN A 19 -7.10 3.01 14.80
C GLN A 19 -7.07 3.89 13.54
N ALA A 20 -7.73 5.05 13.59
CA ALA A 20 -7.66 6.06 12.52
C ALA A 20 -6.28 6.72 12.44
N GLU A 21 -5.65 7.02 13.59
CA GLU A 21 -4.27 7.53 13.65
C GLU A 21 -3.28 6.56 13.01
N ALA A 22 -3.42 5.25 13.26
CA ALA A 22 -2.55 4.24 12.67
C ALA A 22 -2.65 4.26 11.14
N ALA A 23 -3.87 4.28 10.59
CA ALA A 23 -4.07 4.38 9.14
C ALA A 23 -3.47 5.68 8.57
N LEU A 24 -3.65 6.81 9.26
CA LEU A 24 -3.11 8.10 8.85
C LEU A 24 -1.58 8.11 8.84
N ARG A 25 -0.96 7.59 9.91
CA ARG A 25 0.50 7.46 9.99
C ARG A 25 1.01 6.53 8.91
N MET A 26 0.35 5.41 8.65
CA MET A 26 0.82 4.49 7.62
C MET A 26 0.66 5.06 6.20
N LEU A 27 -0.41 5.81 5.92
CA LEU A 27 -0.55 6.58 4.68
C LEU A 27 0.61 7.56 4.50
N HIS A 28 0.96 8.31 5.55
CA HIS A 28 2.09 9.24 5.51
C HIS A 28 3.45 8.52 5.41
N ASN A 29 3.60 7.35 6.05
CA ASN A 29 4.82 6.55 5.98
C ASN A 29 5.11 6.07 4.56
N ASN A 30 4.07 5.66 3.84
CA ASN A 30 4.17 5.28 2.43
C ASN A 30 4.68 6.43 1.53
N LEU A 31 4.64 7.68 1.99
CA LEU A 31 5.11 8.86 1.24
C LEU A 31 6.29 9.56 1.91
N ASP A 32 6.91 8.94 2.91
CA ASP A 32 8.15 9.44 3.50
C ASP A 32 9.27 9.38 2.45
N PRO A 33 10.07 10.44 2.24
CA PRO A 33 11.19 10.42 1.30
C PRO A 33 12.24 9.33 1.56
N GLU A 34 12.30 8.79 2.78
CA GLU A 34 13.19 7.68 3.12
C GLU A 34 12.59 6.30 2.78
N VAL A 35 11.31 6.26 2.41
CA VAL A 35 10.54 5.04 2.15
C VAL A 35 10.11 4.93 0.69
N ALA A 36 9.50 5.99 0.16
CA ALA A 36 8.91 6.01 -1.18
C ALA A 36 9.95 6.25 -2.28
N GLU A 37 9.77 5.63 -3.45
CA GLU A 37 10.62 5.85 -4.62
C GLU A 37 10.47 7.27 -5.21
N ARG A 38 9.24 7.82 -5.26
CA ARG A 38 8.95 9.15 -5.83
C ARG A 38 7.73 9.82 -5.17
N PRO A 39 7.85 10.25 -3.90
CA PRO A 39 6.71 10.71 -3.09
C PRO A 39 6.02 11.97 -3.61
N GLU A 40 6.70 12.83 -4.36
CA GLU A 40 6.15 14.04 -4.96
C GLU A 40 5.03 13.75 -5.99
N ASP A 41 5.06 12.55 -6.58
CA ASP A 41 4.05 12.03 -7.50
C ASP A 41 3.10 11.03 -6.82
N LEU A 42 3.17 10.93 -5.49
CA LEU A 42 2.47 9.95 -4.65
C LEU A 42 2.89 8.50 -4.90
N VAL A 43 3.97 8.27 -5.65
CA VAL A 43 4.45 6.93 -6.03
C VAL A 43 5.32 6.36 -4.91
N VAL A 44 4.94 5.17 -4.46
CA VAL A 44 5.59 4.44 -3.37
C VAL A 44 6.63 3.46 -3.93
N TYR A 45 6.23 2.53 -4.80
CA TYR A 45 7.13 1.56 -5.44
C TYR A 45 6.47 0.88 -6.65
N GLY A 46 7.27 0.07 -7.38
CA GLY A 46 6.74 -0.81 -8.41
C GLY A 46 6.26 -0.05 -9.66
N GLY A 47 7.01 0.98 -10.05
CA GLY A 47 6.76 1.81 -11.23
C GLY A 47 5.77 2.94 -10.97
N THR A 48 4.47 2.64 -10.92
CA THR A 48 3.40 3.65 -10.73
C THR A 48 2.49 3.35 -9.54
N GLY A 49 2.92 2.45 -8.64
CA GLY A 49 2.16 2.11 -7.44
C GLY A 49 2.06 3.31 -6.51
N LYS A 50 0.85 3.85 -6.31
CA LYS A 50 0.61 5.10 -5.55
C LYS A 50 -0.11 4.87 -4.23
N ALA A 51 0.11 5.78 -3.28
CA ALA A 51 -0.59 5.79 -1.99
C ALA A 51 -1.98 6.44 -2.05
N ALA A 52 -2.16 7.44 -2.93
CA ALA A 52 -3.41 8.14 -3.16
C ALA A 52 -3.51 8.54 -4.66
N ARG A 53 -4.72 8.73 -5.16
CA ARG A 53 -4.95 8.93 -6.61
C ARG A 53 -4.28 10.18 -7.14
N ASN A 54 -4.43 11.27 -6.40
CA ASN A 54 -3.89 12.59 -6.68
C ASN A 54 -3.85 13.39 -5.37
N TRP A 55 -3.21 14.56 -5.39
CA TRP A 55 -3.01 15.37 -4.18
C TRP A 55 -4.33 15.80 -3.51
N ALA A 56 -5.36 16.14 -4.28
CA ALA A 56 -6.68 16.44 -3.73
C ALA A 56 -7.29 15.23 -2.97
N SER A 57 -7.09 14.02 -3.49
CA SER A 57 -7.51 12.79 -2.81
C SER A 57 -6.68 12.52 -1.56
N PHE A 58 -5.36 12.76 -1.59
CA PHE A 58 -4.50 12.67 -0.41
C PHE A 58 -4.96 13.62 0.70
N ASP A 59 -5.19 14.89 0.39
CA ASP A 59 -5.64 15.89 1.37
C ASP A 59 -7.02 15.54 1.95
N ALA A 60 -7.91 15.02 1.11
CA ALA A 60 -9.19 14.51 1.58
C ALA A 60 -9.00 13.29 2.50
N LEU A 61 -8.16 12.31 2.15
CA LEU A 61 -7.88 11.15 3.01
C LEU A 61 -7.33 11.56 4.37
N THR A 62 -6.34 12.46 4.40
CA THR A 62 -5.77 12.99 5.64
C THR A 62 -6.82 13.66 6.52
N ARG A 63 -7.73 14.44 5.91
CA ARG A 63 -8.84 15.08 6.64
C ARG A 63 -9.86 14.06 7.15
N GLU A 64 -10.33 13.16 6.30
CA GLU A 64 -11.34 12.16 6.72
C GLU A 64 -10.79 11.27 7.85
N LEU A 65 -9.54 10.81 7.73
CA LEU A 65 -8.89 10.00 8.77
C LEU A 65 -8.67 10.75 10.09
N SER A 66 -8.43 12.07 10.05
CA SER A 66 -8.25 12.83 11.29
C SER A 66 -9.56 13.03 12.06
N THR A 67 -10.71 13.00 11.37
CA THR A 67 -12.03 13.20 11.97
C THR A 67 -12.87 11.94 12.14
N LEU A 68 -12.42 10.80 11.61
CA LEU A 68 -13.18 9.53 11.61
C LEU A 68 -13.47 9.04 13.04
N ASP A 69 -14.75 8.81 13.35
CA ASP A 69 -15.16 8.30 14.65
C ASP A 69 -14.95 6.78 14.78
N VAL A 70 -15.00 6.27 16.02
CA VAL A 70 -14.67 4.87 16.35
C VAL A 70 -15.63 3.85 15.76
N ASP A 71 -16.86 4.23 15.44
CA ASP A 71 -17.88 3.39 14.82
C ASP A 71 -18.08 3.68 13.32
N GLU A 72 -17.21 4.49 12.71
CA GLU A 72 -17.27 4.82 11.29
C GLU A 72 -16.26 4.01 10.45
N THR A 73 -16.56 3.86 9.16
CA THR A 73 -15.71 3.22 8.17
C THR A 73 -15.56 4.12 6.94
N LEU A 74 -14.32 4.49 6.62
CA LEU A 74 -13.96 5.20 5.40
C LEU A 74 -13.86 4.25 4.20
N LEU A 75 -14.52 4.59 3.11
CA LEU A 75 -14.43 3.87 1.83
C LEU A 75 -13.45 4.57 0.89
N VAL A 76 -12.44 3.82 0.44
CA VAL A 76 -11.43 4.29 -0.52
C VAL A 76 -11.53 3.48 -1.81
N GLN A 77 -11.91 4.15 -2.90
CA GLN A 77 -11.97 3.55 -4.22
C GLN A 77 -10.78 4.07 -5.03
N SER A 78 -9.88 3.17 -5.44
CA SER A 78 -8.67 3.48 -6.22
C SER A 78 -7.98 4.77 -5.76
N GLY A 79 -7.59 4.79 -4.48
CA GLY A 79 -6.88 5.92 -3.85
C GLY A 79 -7.68 7.21 -3.67
N LYS A 80 -9.01 7.19 -3.83
CA LYS A 80 -9.90 8.34 -3.58
C LYS A 80 -10.87 8.03 -2.43
N PRO A 81 -11.03 8.91 -1.43
CA PRO A 81 -12.07 8.76 -0.42
C PRO A 81 -13.43 9.05 -1.07
N VAL A 82 -14.36 8.10 -1.03
CA VAL A 82 -15.66 8.19 -1.70
C VAL A 82 -16.85 8.26 -0.76
N GLY A 83 -16.65 7.95 0.53
CA GLY A 83 -17.68 8.10 1.54
C GLY A 83 -17.25 7.56 2.89
N VAL A 84 -17.97 7.98 3.92
CA VAL A 84 -17.87 7.44 5.28
C VAL A 84 -19.24 6.88 5.64
N LEU A 85 -19.26 5.67 6.17
CA LEU A 85 -20.48 5.01 6.62
C LEU A 85 -20.37 4.69 8.10
N ARG A 86 -21.47 4.86 8.84
CA ARG A 86 -21.57 4.36 10.20
C ARG A 86 -21.67 2.83 10.17
N THR A 87 -20.89 2.20 11.03
CA THR A 87 -20.72 0.76 11.18
C THR A 87 -20.76 0.41 12.68
N HIS A 88 -19.67 -0.13 13.25
CA HIS A 88 -19.53 -0.42 14.67
C HIS A 88 -18.05 -0.46 15.06
N GLU A 89 -17.73 -0.40 16.36
CA GLU A 89 -16.35 -0.28 16.85
C GLU A 89 -15.40 -1.42 16.44
N TRP A 90 -15.93 -2.63 16.25
CA TRP A 90 -15.14 -3.79 15.78
C TRP A 90 -14.98 -3.90 14.26
N ALA A 91 -15.62 -3.02 13.47
CA ALA A 91 -15.44 -2.99 12.03
C ALA A 91 -14.07 -2.41 11.65
N PRO A 92 -13.55 -2.69 10.44
CA PRO A 92 -12.39 -1.97 9.93
C PRO A 92 -12.67 -0.47 9.81
N ARG A 93 -11.73 0.39 10.23
CA ARG A 93 -11.87 1.85 10.04
C ARG A 93 -11.77 2.27 8.58
N VAL A 94 -11.11 1.48 7.74
CA VAL A 94 -10.91 1.79 6.32
C VAL A 94 -11.11 0.53 5.48
N LEU A 95 -11.90 0.63 4.42
CA LEU A 95 -12.03 -0.38 3.39
C LEU A 95 -11.52 0.18 2.05
N LEU A 96 -10.60 -0.55 1.43
CA LEU A 96 -9.93 -0.10 0.20
C LEU A 96 -10.18 -1.09 -0.94
N ALA A 97 -10.55 -0.57 -2.10
CA ALA A 97 -10.65 -1.33 -3.34
C ALA A 97 -9.93 -0.56 -4.45
N ASN A 98 -8.73 -1.01 -4.81
CA ASN A 98 -7.86 -0.31 -5.77
C ASN A 98 -7.70 -1.10 -7.06
N SER A 99 -7.68 -0.40 -8.20
CA SER A 99 -7.30 -0.95 -9.51
C SER A 99 -8.19 -2.05 -10.07
N ASN A 100 -9.31 -2.37 -9.42
CA ASN A 100 -10.25 -3.39 -9.88
C ASN A 100 -10.95 -2.93 -11.16
N LEU A 101 -10.87 -3.75 -12.19
CA LEU A 101 -11.60 -3.60 -13.46
C LEU A 101 -12.36 -4.90 -13.74
N VAL A 102 -13.49 -4.80 -14.43
CA VAL A 102 -14.20 -5.99 -14.91
C VAL A 102 -13.29 -6.77 -15.86
N PRO A 103 -13.23 -8.12 -15.82
CA PRO A 103 -12.18 -8.90 -16.47
C PRO A 103 -11.94 -8.59 -17.95
N ASP A 104 -13.00 -8.41 -18.75
CA ASP A 104 -12.89 -8.09 -20.18
C ASP A 104 -12.17 -6.75 -20.45
N TRP A 105 -12.11 -5.87 -19.45
CA TRP A 105 -11.45 -4.57 -19.49
C TRP A 105 -10.19 -4.48 -18.64
N ALA A 106 -9.79 -5.58 -17.98
CA ALA A 106 -8.63 -5.64 -17.10
C ALA A 106 -7.30 -5.69 -17.90
N THR A 107 -7.09 -4.67 -18.73
CA THR A 107 -5.92 -4.52 -19.61
C THR A 107 -5.17 -3.23 -19.30
N TRP A 108 -3.86 -3.23 -19.57
CA TRP A 108 -3.02 -2.03 -19.37
C TRP A 108 -3.46 -0.82 -20.20
N PRO A 109 -3.85 -0.94 -21.49
CA PRO A 109 -4.34 0.20 -22.26
C PRO A 109 -5.57 0.85 -21.63
N GLU A 110 -6.56 0.05 -21.20
CA GLU A 110 -7.78 0.57 -20.58
C GLU A 110 -7.49 1.17 -19.20
N PHE A 111 -6.66 0.51 -18.40
CA PHE A 111 -6.20 1.05 -17.13
C PHE A 111 -5.55 2.43 -17.30
N ARG A 112 -4.62 2.58 -18.27
CA ARG A 112 -3.93 3.84 -18.54
C ARG A 112 -4.89 4.92 -19.04
N ARG A 113 -5.90 4.56 -19.84
CA ARG A 113 -6.96 5.48 -20.26
C ARG A 113 -7.73 6.01 -19.05
N LEU A 114 -8.13 5.14 -18.12
CA LEU A 114 -8.83 5.52 -16.90
C LEU A 114 -7.95 6.33 -15.94
N ASP A 115 -6.66 6.02 -15.83
CA ASP A 115 -5.69 6.77 -15.01
C ASP A 115 -5.49 8.18 -15.56
N ALA A 116 -5.34 8.31 -16.88
CA ALA A 116 -5.26 9.62 -17.55
C ALA A 116 -6.53 10.47 -17.37
N LEU A 117 -7.69 9.84 -17.23
CA LEU A 117 -8.97 10.50 -16.89
C LEU A 117 -9.14 10.76 -15.38
N GLY A 118 -8.19 10.34 -14.53
CA GLY A 118 -8.29 10.48 -13.07
C GLY A 118 -9.34 9.58 -12.41
N LEU A 119 -9.71 8.47 -13.06
CA LEU A 119 -10.79 7.57 -12.63
C LEU A 119 -10.29 6.34 -11.86
N THR A 120 -9.02 5.99 -12.00
CA THR A 120 -8.40 4.87 -11.27
C THR A 120 -7.03 5.28 -10.74
N MET A 121 -6.38 4.36 -10.03
CA MET A 121 -5.04 4.47 -9.49
C MET A 121 -4.43 3.06 -9.45
N TYR A 122 -3.13 2.93 -9.69
CA TYR A 122 -2.45 1.64 -9.54
C TYR A 122 -2.02 1.48 -8.08
N GLY A 123 -2.63 0.52 -7.37
CA GLY A 123 -2.40 0.33 -5.94
C GLY A 123 -1.19 -0.53 -5.60
N GLN A 124 -0.62 -1.25 -6.56
CA GLN A 124 0.32 -2.36 -6.26
C GLN A 124 -0.30 -3.26 -5.16
N MET A 125 0.50 -3.78 -4.24
CA MET A 125 0.06 -4.55 -3.08
C MET A 125 0.02 -3.65 -1.85
N THR A 126 1.17 -3.09 -1.44
CA THR A 126 1.31 -2.34 -0.17
C THR A 126 1.35 -0.81 -0.36
N ALA A 127 1.40 -0.34 -1.61
CA ALA A 127 1.41 1.09 -1.93
C ALA A 127 0.03 1.72 -1.64
N GLY A 128 -1.02 1.19 -2.25
CA GLY A 128 -2.39 1.67 -2.10
C GLY A 128 -3.13 1.15 -0.87
N SER A 129 -2.53 0.26 -0.10
CA SER A 129 -3.07 -0.28 1.17
C SER A 129 -2.30 0.20 2.40
N TRP A 130 -1.32 1.08 2.22
CA TRP A 130 -0.62 1.80 3.29
C TRP A 130 0.06 0.88 4.29
N ILE A 131 0.92 -0.01 3.81
CA ILE A 131 1.74 -0.88 4.67
C ILE A 131 3.12 -1.14 4.08
N TYR A 132 3.61 -0.24 3.24
CA TYR A 132 4.95 -0.36 2.68
C TYR A 132 5.98 0.12 3.70
N ILE A 133 7.02 -0.69 3.90
CA ILE A 133 8.09 -0.47 4.89
C ILE A 133 9.46 -0.39 4.24
N GLY A 134 9.51 0.07 2.98
CA GLY A 134 10.72 0.09 2.19
C GLY A 134 11.16 -1.32 1.76
N THR A 135 12.44 -1.43 1.43
CA THR A 135 13.05 -2.65 0.88
C THR A 135 13.03 -3.84 1.84
N GLN A 136 12.89 -3.60 3.15
CA GLN A 136 12.77 -4.66 4.15
C GLN A 136 11.58 -5.60 3.87
N GLY A 137 10.49 -5.08 3.28
CA GLY A 137 9.29 -5.87 3.01
C GLY A 137 9.51 -7.07 2.08
N ILE A 138 10.47 -7.01 1.15
CA ILE A 138 10.80 -8.12 0.24
C ILE A 138 12.08 -8.87 0.64
N LEU A 139 12.86 -8.31 1.58
CA LEU A 139 14.18 -8.81 1.95
C LEU A 139 14.11 -10.25 2.47
N GLN A 140 13.20 -10.53 3.41
CA GLN A 140 13.06 -11.86 3.99
C GLN A 140 12.62 -12.89 2.94
N GLY A 141 11.61 -12.58 2.13
CA GLY A 141 11.11 -13.51 1.11
C GLY A 141 12.18 -13.87 0.07
N THR A 142 13.01 -12.90 -0.32
CA THR A 142 14.14 -13.12 -1.24
C THR A 142 15.20 -14.01 -0.59
N TYR A 143 15.56 -13.73 0.66
CA TYR A 143 16.51 -14.56 1.41
C TYR A 143 16.03 -16.02 1.52
N GLU A 144 14.78 -16.24 1.93
CA GLU A 144 14.21 -17.58 2.08
C GLU A 144 14.14 -18.32 0.75
N THR A 145 13.86 -17.62 -0.35
CA THR A 145 13.86 -18.21 -1.70
C THR A 145 15.25 -18.73 -2.07
N PHE A 146 16.29 -17.92 -1.87
CA PHE A 146 17.66 -18.36 -2.14
C PHE A 146 18.10 -19.50 -1.21
N ALA A 147 17.72 -19.45 0.07
CA ALA A 147 17.99 -20.53 1.02
C ALA A 147 17.34 -21.85 0.56
N ALA A 148 16.07 -21.82 0.17
CA ALA A 148 15.34 -23.00 -0.30
C ALA A 148 15.94 -23.58 -1.61
N VAL A 149 16.35 -22.72 -2.55
CA VAL A 149 17.05 -23.14 -3.78
C VAL A 149 18.39 -23.80 -3.45
N ALA A 150 19.19 -23.18 -2.58
CA ALA A 150 20.48 -23.71 -2.17
C ALA A 150 20.33 -25.09 -1.50
N GLU A 151 19.36 -25.24 -0.61
CA GLU A 151 19.07 -26.50 0.07
C GLU A 151 18.60 -27.60 -0.91
N LYS A 152 17.74 -27.24 -1.89
CA LYS A 152 17.31 -28.16 -2.94
C LYS A 152 18.48 -28.66 -3.79
N LEU A 153 19.38 -27.77 -4.21
CA LEU A 153 20.56 -28.10 -5.01
C LEU A 153 21.59 -28.93 -4.23
N ALA A 154 21.76 -28.65 -2.92
CA ALA A 154 22.62 -29.46 -2.06
C ALA A 154 22.13 -30.92 -1.97
N ARG A 155 20.81 -31.11 -1.79
CA ARG A 155 20.18 -32.44 -1.74
C ARG A 155 20.22 -33.20 -3.06
N SER A 156 20.16 -32.53 -4.22
CA SER A 156 20.26 -33.21 -5.52
C SER A 156 21.68 -33.73 -5.75
N ARG A 157 22.70 -32.91 -5.44
CA ARG A 157 24.11 -33.30 -5.55
C ARG A 157 24.49 -34.49 -4.67
N GLN A 158 23.92 -34.59 -3.46
CA GLN A 158 24.15 -35.74 -2.59
C GLN A 158 23.56 -37.04 -3.14
N ARG A 159 22.41 -36.97 -3.84
CA ARG A 159 21.77 -38.13 -4.47
C ARG A 159 22.54 -38.63 -5.69
N ASP A 160 23.02 -37.73 -6.53
CA ASP A 160 23.77 -38.10 -7.75
C ASP A 160 25.15 -38.70 -7.42
N GLY A 161 25.74 -38.36 -6.27
CA GLY A 161 27.02 -38.90 -5.80
C GLY A 161 26.99 -40.31 -5.20
N HIS A 162 25.81 -40.90 -4.95
CA HIS A 162 25.65 -42.25 -4.36
C HIS A 162 25.31 -43.34 -5.39
N GLY A 163 25.34 -43.03 -6.69
CA GLY A 163 24.94 -43.96 -7.77
C GLY A 163 26.09 -44.64 -8.53
N HIS A 164 27.35 -44.53 -8.07
CA HIS A 164 28.52 -45.16 -8.72
C HIS A 164 29.37 -45.91 -7.69
N SER A 165 28.87 -47.05 -7.22
CA SER A 165 29.63 -48.09 -6.50
C SER A 165 29.21 -49.46 -6.99
#